data_AF-A0A2V9WFR4-F1
#
_entry.id   AF-A0A2V9WFR4-F1
#
_cell.length_a   1.000
_cell.length_b   1.000
_cell.length_c   1.000
_cell.angle_alpha   90.00
_cell.angle_beta   90.00
_cell.angle_gamma   90.00
#
_symmetry.space_group_name_H-M   'P 1'
#
loop_
_entity.id
_entity.type
_entity.pdbx_description
1 polymer ?
#
loop_
_entity_poly.entity_id
_entity_poly.type
_entity_poly.pdbx_seq_one_letter_code
_entity_poly.pdbx_strand_id
1 'polypeptide(L)' 'MPRFLQPCPDLLKFAEDHGIRITVENYPMLFTRDEWPGGKYLATSPSVWRRMFEAIPNSNFGLT' A
#
# COMPACT_ATOMS: atom_id res chain seq x y z
N MET A 1 5.00 15.25 4.39
CA MET A 1 4.61 13.83 4.58
C MET A 1 4.15 13.27 3.24
N PRO A 2 4.50 12.03 2.86
CA PRO A 2 4.13 11.50 1.55
C PRO A 2 2.60 11.40 1.44
N ARG A 3 2.05 11.77 0.27
CA ARG A 3 0.61 11.79 -0.08
C ARG A 3 -0.12 10.47 0.19
N PHE A 4 0.65 9.38 0.31
CA PHE A 4 0.20 8.03 0.64
C PHE A 4 -0.65 7.91 1.91
N LEU A 5 -0.41 8.74 2.94
CA LEU A 5 -1.12 8.62 4.22
C LEU A 5 -2.44 9.41 4.28
N GLN A 6 -2.73 10.25 3.28
CA GLN A 6 -3.88 11.16 3.33
C GLN A 6 -5.26 10.49 3.14
N PRO A 7 -5.45 9.48 2.27
CA PRO A 7 -6.79 8.95 1.99
C PRO A 7 -7.21 7.73 2.83
N CYS A 8 -6.30 7.11 3.58
CA CYS A 8 -6.54 5.77 4.14
C CYS A 8 -7.26 5.66 5.51
N PRO A 9 -7.23 6.62 6.45
CA PRO A 9 -7.70 6.36 7.81
C PRO A 9 -9.18 5.93 7.90
N ASP A 10 -10.08 6.67 7.25
CA ASP A 10 -11.52 6.39 7.32
C ASP A 10 -11.91 5.11 6.58
N LEU A 11 -11.26 4.84 5.44
CA LEU A 11 -11.49 3.61 4.66
C LEU A 11 -11.03 2.37 5.41
N LEU A 12 -9.84 2.43 6.01
CA LEU A 12 -9.31 1.32 6.81
C LEU A 12 -10.18 1.05 8.02
N LYS A 13 -10.64 2.12 8.71
CA LYS A 13 -11.57 1.99 9.82
C LYS A 13 -12.89 1.35 9.39
N PHE A 14 -13.47 1.79 8.28
CA PHE A 14 -14.70 1.20 7.75
C PHE A 14 -14.51 -0.29 7.44
N ALA A 15 -13.40 -0.67 6.81
CA ALA A 15 -13.09 -2.07 6.52
C ALA A 15 -12.91 -2.89 7.80
N GLU A 16 -12.20 -2.35 8.80
CA GLU A 16 -12.03 -2.98 10.12
C GLU A 16 -13.37 -3.21 10.82
N ASP A 17 -14.24 -2.19 10.86
CA ASP A 17 -15.58 -2.26 11.47
C ASP A 17 -16.47 -3.34 10.81
N HIS A 18 -16.15 -3.76 9.57
CA HIS A 18 -16.86 -4.82 8.83
C HIS A 18 -16.07 -6.14 8.72
N GLY A 19 -14.92 -6.26 9.38
CA GLY A 19 -14.07 -7.46 9.29
C GLY A 19 -13.47 -7.72 7.90
N ILE A 20 -13.39 -6.68 7.07
CA ILE A 20 -12.83 -6.73 5.71
C ILE A 20 -11.33 -6.43 5.77
N ARG A 21 -10.53 -7.15 4.99
CA ARG A 21 -9.09 -6.88 4.82
C ARG A 21 -8.85 -6.07 3.54
N ILE A 22 -8.01 -5.05 3.64
CA ILE A 22 -7.53 -4.26 2.52
C ILE A 22 -6.07 -4.61 2.29
N THR A 23 -5.74 -5.08 1.09
CA THR A 23 -4.37 -5.40 0.71
C THR A 23 -3.89 -4.49 -0.40
N VAL A 24 -2.63 -4.05 -0.29
CA VAL A 24 -1.93 -3.35 -1.36
C VAL A 24 -1.29 -4.40 -2.24
N GLU A 25 -1.65 -4.37 -3.52
CA GLU A 25 -1.03 -5.16 -4.57
C GLU A 25 0.47 -4.81 -4.66
N ASN A 26 1.38 -5.65 -5.16
CA ASN A 26 2.82 -5.35 -5.20
C ASN A 26 3.43 -5.36 -6.61
N TYR A 27 2.62 -5.62 -7.62
CA TYR A 27 3.05 -5.75 -8.99
C TYR A 27 3.48 -4.39 -9.55
N PRO A 28 4.58 -4.36 -10.32
CA PRO A 28 5.03 -3.13 -10.94
C PRO A 28 4.01 -2.64 -11.97
N MET A 29 3.50 -1.43 -11.78
CA MET A 29 2.69 -0.74 -12.78
C MET A 29 3.58 -0.14 -13.85
N LEU A 30 3.83 -0.91 -14.90
CA LEU A 30 4.63 -0.55 -16.07
C LEU A 30 3.73 -0.19 -17.25
N PHE A 31 3.89 1.02 -17.78
CA PHE A 31 3.25 1.55 -18.98
C PHE A 31 4.23 1.64 -20.15
N THR A 32 5.53 1.74 -19.87
CA THR A 32 6.60 1.74 -20.87
C THR A 32 7.76 0.81 -20.47
N ARG A 33 8.67 0.52 -21.41
CA ARG A 33 9.79 -0.44 -21.17
C ARG A 33 10.86 0.10 -20.22
N ASP A 34 11.01 1.41 -20.13
CA ASP A 34 11.99 2.11 -19.30
C ASP A 34 11.56 2.25 -17.82
N GLU A 35 10.34 1.81 -17.49
CA GLU A 35 9.80 1.87 -16.12
C GLU A 35 10.22 0.67 -15.23
N TRP A 36 10.90 -0.34 -15.78
CA TRP A 36 11.42 -1.47 -15.00
C TRP A 36 12.49 -1.01 -13.98
N PRO A 37 12.51 -1.52 -12.73
CA PRO A 37 11.73 -2.65 -12.21
C PRO A 37 10.43 -2.31 -11.46
N GLY A 38 10.16 -1.04 -11.15
CA GLY A 38 9.09 -0.65 -10.20
C GLY A 38 7.97 0.22 -10.77
N GLY A 39 8.19 0.81 -11.94
CA GLY A 39 7.30 1.77 -12.57
C GLY A 39 6.89 2.90 -11.64
N LYS A 40 5.60 3.25 -11.69
CA LYS A 40 5.03 4.32 -10.85
C LYS A 40 4.46 3.81 -9.54
N TYR A 41 4.77 2.57 -9.17
CA TYR A 41 4.19 1.92 -8.01
C TYR A 41 5.02 2.14 -6.74
N LEU A 42 4.34 2.30 -5.60
CA LEU A 42 5.00 2.58 -4.32
C LEU A 42 5.52 1.32 -3.64
N ALA A 43 4.73 0.25 -3.60
CA ALA A 43 5.04 -0.94 -2.80
C ALA A 43 5.99 -1.91 -3.56
N THR A 44 7.14 -1.42 -4.00
CA THR A 44 8.07 -2.13 -4.90
C THR A 44 9.21 -2.86 -4.20
N SER A 45 9.41 -2.65 -2.89
CA SER A 45 10.52 -3.29 -2.17
C SER A 45 10.21 -3.53 -0.69
N PRO A 46 10.87 -4.52 -0.05
CA PRO A 46 10.69 -4.82 1.37
C PRO A 46 10.95 -3.65 2.32
N SER A 47 11.83 -2.71 1.95
CA SER A 47 12.09 -1.51 2.75
C SER A 47 10.93 -0.52 2.71
N VAL A 48 10.23 -0.41 1.58
CA VAL A 48 9.02 0.42 1.47
C VAL A 48 7.85 -0.24 2.18
N TRP A 49 7.68 -1.55 2.08
CA TRP A 49 6.62 -2.28 2.80
C TRP A 49 6.72 -2.05 4.30
N ARG A 50 7.91 -2.19 4.89
CA ARG A 50 8.15 -1.91 6.32
C ARG A 50 7.66 -0.52 6.72
N ARG A 51 8.00 0.51 5.94
CA ARG A 51 7.54 1.88 6.19
C ARG A 51 6.02 2.03 6.05
N MET A 52 5.39 1.31 5.13
CA MET A 52 3.93 1.31 4.97
C MET A 52 3.24 0.69 6.19
N PHE A 53 3.71 -0.47 6.66
CA PHE A 53 3.16 -1.13 7.85
C PHE A 53 3.44 -0.35 9.14
N GLU A 54 4.59 0.30 9.26
CA GLU A 54 4.89 1.21 10.38
C GLU A 54 3.93 2.42 10.40
N ALA A 55 3.60 2.95 9.22
CA ALA A 55 2.72 4.12 9.11
C ALA A 55 1.22 3.76 9.19
N ILE A 56 0.85 2.50 8.94
CA ILE A 56 -0.52 1.99 8.98
C ILE A 56 -0.59 0.79 9.94
N PRO A 57 -0.66 1.03 11.26
CA PRO A 57 -0.71 -0.03 12.26
C PRO A 57 -2.13 -0.60 12.39
N ASN A 58 -2.63 -1.27 11.35
CA ASN A 58 -3.95 -1.89 11.33
C ASN A 58 -3.84 -3.36 10.89
N SER A 59 -4.44 -4.29 11.66
CA SER A 59 -4.40 -5.74 11.37
C SER A 59 -5.10 -6.13 10.06
N ASN A 60 -5.97 -5.27 9.56
CA ASN A 60 -6.73 -5.46 8.34
C ASN A 60 -6.01 -4.89 7.11
N PHE A 61 -4.87 -4.22 7.29
CA PHE A 61 -4.01 -3.78 6.21
C PHE A 61 -2.97 -4.86 5.86
N GLY A 62 -2.80 -5.16 4.58
CA GLY A 62 -1.87 -6.20 4.12
C GLY A 62 -1.22 -5.90 2.77
N LEU A 63 -0.42 -6.86 2.29
CA LEU A 63 0.24 -6.83 0.99
C LEU A 63 -0.05 -8.16 0.26
N THR A 64 -0.29 -8.13 -1.05
CA THR A 64 -0.42 -9.31 -1.92
C THR A 64 0.65 -9.32 -2.98
#